data_AF-A0A356X8W1-F1
#
_entry.id   AF-A0A356X8W1-F1
#
_cell.length_a   1.000
_cell.length_b   1.000
_cell.length_c   1.000
_cell.angle_alpha   90.00
_cell.angle_beta   90.00
_cell.angle_gamma   90.00
#
_symmetry.space_group_name_H-M   'P 1'
#
loop_
_entity.id
_entity.type
_entity.pdbx_description
1 polymer ?
#
loop_
_entity_poly.entity_id
_entity_poly.type
_entity_poly.pdbx_seq_one_letter_code
_entity_poly.pdbx_strand_id
1 'polypeptide(L)'
;AKMLGLDSLKSLAEMQESLITEPNAFEARELNFVLSHDPDVKEEIVRTQNVVAFLEGTDPQLKSEVVVLTSHYDHVGIGRPDSTGDRIYNGADDDGSGTVAALSAAGAMMKAKEAGFGTKRSVLFMNVSGEEKGLLGSRYYSDHPIFSIENTVANINMDMIGRVDEEHIADSN
;
A
#
# COMPACT_ATOMS: atom_id res chain seq x y z
N ALA A 1 1.94 -29.88 2.73
CA ALA A 1 2.60 -31.09 3.27
C ALA A 1 2.85 -32.13 2.17
N LYS A 2 1.83 -32.88 1.72
CA LYS A 2 2.01 -33.98 0.74
C LYS A 2 2.70 -33.60 -0.58
N MET A 3 2.37 -32.44 -1.16
CA MET A 3 3.02 -31.95 -2.39
C MET A 3 4.53 -31.71 -2.23
N LEU A 4 4.98 -31.50 -0.99
CA LEU A 4 6.39 -31.32 -0.64
C LEU A 4 7.04 -32.63 -0.14
N GLY A 5 6.37 -33.77 -0.29
CA GLY A 5 6.84 -35.06 0.24
C GLY A 5 6.83 -35.15 1.76
N LEU A 6 6.10 -34.26 2.44
CA LEU A 6 5.99 -34.25 3.90
C LEU A 6 4.81 -35.11 4.36
N ASP A 7 5.02 -35.79 5.48
CA ASP A 7 4.12 -36.76 6.09
C ASP A 7 2.98 -36.13 6.89
N SER A 8 3.12 -34.88 7.34
CA SER A 8 2.15 -34.23 8.22
C SER A 8 2.10 -32.71 8.05
N LEU A 9 1.06 -32.08 8.60
CA LEU A 9 1.01 -30.61 8.73
C LEU A 9 2.04 -30.10 9.74
N LYS A 10 2.43 -30.94 10.71
CA LYS A 10 3.47 -30.61 11.68
C LYS A 10 4.83 -30.47 11.00
N SER A 11 5.23 -31.45 10.18
CA SER A 11 6.49 -31.38 9.42
C SER A 11 6.50 -30.25 8.38
N LEU A 12 5.33 -29.83 7.90
CA LEU A 12 5.18 -28.61 7.09
C LEU A 12 5.45 -27.34 7.90
N ALA A 13 4.90 -27.24 9.11
CA ALA A 13 5.14 -26.10 10.00
C ALA A 13 6.61 -26.01 10.42
N GLU A 14 7.25 -27.15 10.75
CA GLU A 14 8.68 -27.22 11.07
C GLU A 14 9.55 -26.77 9.89
N MET A 15 9.22 -27.19 8.67
CA MET A 15 9.90 -26.71 7.46
C MET A 15 9.70 -25.20 7.23
N GLN A 16 8.50 -24.67 7.50
CA GLN A 16 8.29 -23.22 7.41
C GLN A 16 9.13 -22.46 8.42
N GLU A 17 9.19 -22.93 9.67
CA GLU A 17 9.98 -22.30 10.72
C GLU A 17 11.49 -22.32 10.42
N SER A 18 12.01 -23.45 9.90
CA SER A 18 13.42 -23.53 9.49
C SER A 18 13.76 -22.57 8.36
N LEU A 19 12.86 -22.39 7.39
CA LEU A 19 13.03 -21.43 6.29
C LEU A 19 12.94 -19.98 6.75
N ILE A 20 12.10 -19.67 7.74
CA ILE A 20 12.00 -18.33 8.33
C ILE A 20 13.30 -17.97 9.08
N THR A 21 13.88 -18.94 9.78
CA THR A 21 15.09 -18.75 10.59
C THR A 21 16.37 -18.76 9.76
N GLU A 22 16.44 -19.58 8.71
CA GLU A 22 17.60 -19.68 7.81
C GLU A 22 17.17 -19.57 6.33
N PRO A 23 16.74 -18.38 5.86
CA PRO A 23 16.19 -18.21 4.52
C PRO A 23 17.18 -18.55 3.40
N ASN A 24 18.48 -18.39 3.65
CA ASN A 24 19.54 -18.72 2.69
C ASN A 24 19.75 -20.24 2.51
N ALA A 25 19.18 -21.07 3.39
CA ALA A 25 19.24 -22.53 3.27
C ALA A 25 18.18 -23.09 2.31
N PHE A 26 17.30 -22.24 1.76
CA PHE A 26 16.30 -22.67 0.78
C PHE A 26 16.95 -23.08 -0.54
N GLU A 27 16.83 -24.35 -0.88
CA GLU A 27 17.15 -24.85 -2.21
C GLU A 27 15.86 -25.11 -3.00
N ALA A 28 15.67 -24.35 -4.08
CA ALA A 28 14.57 -24.59 -5.00
C ALA A 28 14.71 -25.96 -5.66
N ARG A 29 13.65 -26.76 -5.62
CA ARG A 29 13.58 -28.06 -6.30
C ARG A 29 12.32 -28.14 -7.14
N GLU A 30 12.43 -28.79 -8.29
CA GLU A 30 11.29 -29.08 -9.14
C GLU A 30 10.35 -30.08 -8.46
N LEU A 31 9.05 -29.86 -8.62
CA LEU A 31 8.02 -30.77 -8.14
C LEU A 31 7.33 -31.41 -9.34
N ASN A 32 7.03 -32.71 -9.26
CA ASN A 32 6.33 -33.43 -10.33
C ASN A 32 4.82 -33.14 -10.37
N PHE A 33 4.40 -31.94 -9.97
CA PHE A 33 3.01 -31.50 -9.95
C PHE A 33 2.79 -30.40 -10.98
N VAL A 34 1.67 -30.48 -11.68
CA VAL A 34 1.19 -29.41 -12.56
C VAL A 34 -0.06 -28.82 -11.94
N LEU A 35 -0.03 -27.52 -11.68
CA LEU A 35 -1.22 -26.76 -11.31
C LEU A 35 -1.87 -26.25 -12.60
N SER A 36 -3.04 -26.79 -12.93
CA SER A 36 -3.89 -26.25 -13.99
C SER A 36 -5.02 -25.47 -13.33
N HIS A 37 -5.20 -24.21 -13.72
CA HIS A 37 -6.29 -23.36 -13.27
C HIS A 37 -6.92 -22.70 -14.49
N ASP A 38 -8.24 -22.80 -14.61
CA ASP A 38 -9.03 -22.12 -15.63
C ASP A 38 -9.89 -21.07 -14.90
N PRO A 39 -9.43 -19.81 -14.80
CA PRO A 39 -10.15 -18.78 -14.09
C PRO A 39 -11.36 -18.30 -14.90
N ASP A 40 -12.54 -18.31 -14.28
CA ASP A 40 -13.69 -17.57 -14.81
C ASP A 40 -13.54 -16.09 -14.44
N VAL A 41 -13.25 -15.26 -15.43
CA VAL A 41 -12.99 -13.82 -15.24
C VAL A 41 -14.19 -13.04 -15.70
N LYS A 42 -14.78 -12.28 -14.77
CA LYS A 42 -15.79 -11.27 -15.08
C LYS A 42 -15.14 -9.88 -15.04
N GLU A 43 -15.18 -9.17 -16.16
CA GLU A 43 -14.75 -7.79 -16.24
C GLU A 43 -15.94 -6.85 -16.01
N GLU A 44 -15.74 -5.86 -15.16
CA GLU A 44 -16.71 -4.80 -14.90
C GLU A 44 -16.02 -3.43 -14.96
N ILE A 45 -16.68 -2.46 -15.58
CA ILE A 45 -16.19 -1.08 -15.60
C ILE A 45 -16.66 -0.38 -14.32
N VAL A 46 -15.73 -0.08 -13.44
CA VAL A 46 -15.95 0.72 -12.24
C VAL A 46 -15.32 2.09 -12.43
N ARG A 47 -16.03 3.15 -12.05
CA ARG A 47 -15.51 4.52 -12.09
C ARG A 47 -14.96 4.88 -10.71
N THR A 48 -13.72 5.35 -10.69
CA THR A 48 -13.06 5.91 -9.50
C THR A 48 -12.21 7.11 -9.89
N GLN A 49 -11.60 7.79 -8.91
CA GLN A 49 -10.83 9.02 -9.10
C GLN A 49 -9.65 9.06 -8.13
N ASN A 50 -8.48 9.55 -8.55
CA ASN A 50 -7.49 9.98 -7.57
C ASN A 50 -7.92 11.31 -6.97
N VAL A 51 -7.70 11.50 -5.67
CA VAL A 51 -7.92 12.77 -4.99
C VAL A 51 -6.56 13.44 -4.76
N VAL A 52 -6.42 14.66 -5.25
CA VAL A 52 -5.15 15.40 -5.24
C VAL A 52 -5.30 16.75 -4.55
N ALA A 53 -4.28 17.14 -3.80
CA ALA A 53 -4.14 18.48 -3.24
C ALA A 53 -2.71 19.00 -3.43
N PHE A 54 -2.58 20.26 -3.83
CA PHE A 54 -1.29 20.87 -4.15
C PHE A 54 -0.96 22.02 -3.19
N LEU A 55 0.20 21.94 -2.55
CA LEU A 55 0.76 22.97 -1.70
C LEU A 55 1.98 23.59 -2.39
N GLU A 56 1.81 24.79 -2.97
CA GLU A 56 2.92 25.47 -3.66
C GLU A 56 4.06 25.80 -2.69
N GLY A 57 5.30 25.56 -3.11
CA GLY A 57 6.51 25.90 -2.38
C GLY A 57 6.76 27.41 -2.29
N THR A 58 7.53 27.82 -1.29
CA THR A 58 7.83 29.23 -1.00
C THR A 58 9.05 29.78 -1.73
N ASP A 59 9.95 28.91 -2.20
CA ASP A 59 11.21 29.31 -2.83
C ASP A 59 11.03 29.47 -4.35
N PRO A 60 11.28 30.66 -4.95
CA PRO A 60 11.07 30.89 -6.38
C PRO A 60 11.87 29.97 -7.31
N GLN A 61 13.00 29.42 -6.83
CA GLN A 61 13.85 28.53 -7.61
C GLN A 61 13.45 27.06 -7.46
N LEU A 62 12.90 26.68 -6.30
CA LEU A 62 12.59 25.28 -5.98
C LEU A 62 11.12 24.93 -6.07
N LYS A 63 10.20 25.91 -6.13
CA LYS A 63 8.75 25.64 -6.14
C LYS A 63 8.25 24.89 -7.38
N SER A 64 9.04 24.81 -8.45
CA SER A 64 8.73 23.96 -9.61
C SER A 64 9.06 22.49 -9.38
N GLU A 65 9.89 22.17 -8.38
CA GLU A 65 10.15 20.80 -7.93
C GLU A 65 9.02 20.33 -7.01
N VAL A 66 8.55 19.11 -7.25
CA VAL A 66 7.39 18.52 -6.58
C VAL A 66 7.84 17.30 -5.78
N VAL A 67 7.57 17.33 -4.48
CA VAL A 67 7.59 16.14 -3.63
C VAL A 67 6.18 15.58 -3.61
N VAL A 68 6.01 14.33 -3.99
CA VAL A 68 4.71 13.66 -3.96
C VAL A 68 4.60 12.88 -2.64
N LEU A 69 3.46 13.02 -1.97
CA LEU A 69 3.08 12.23 -0.80
C LEU A 69 1.87 11.38 -1.19
N THR A 70 2.05 10.07 -1.33
CA THR A 70 1.00 9.14 -1.78
C THR A 70 0.46 8.27 -0.66
N SER A 71 -0.82 7.95 -0.75
CA SER A 71 -1.43 6.75 -0.16
C SER A 71 -2.50 6.26 -1.12
N HIS A 72 -2.98 5.02 -0.99
CA HIS A 72 -4.25 4.64 -1.60
C HIS A 72 -5.38 4.80 -0.60
N TYR A 73 -6.61 4.91 -1.09
CA TYR A 73 -7.82 5.08 -0.26
C TYR A 73 -8.95 4.10 -0.62
N ASP A 74 -8.66 3.14 -1.50
CA ASP A 74 -9.51 1.96 -1.70
C ASP A 74 -8.98 0.75 -0.92
N HIS A 75 -9.90 -0.01 -0.33
CA HIS A 75 -9.63 -1.25 0.39
C HIS A 75 -10.48 -2.40 -0.20
N VAL A 76 -10.12 -3.64 0.12
CA VAL A 76 -10.80 -4.86 -0.38
C VAL A 76 -12.30 -4.93 -0.09
N GLY A 77 -12.77 -4.40 1.04
CA GLY A 77 -14.16 -4.38 1.46
C GLY A 77 -14.65 -5.71 2.04
N ILE A 78 -15.22 -6.60 1.21
CA ILE A 78 -15.82 -7.86 1.69
C ILE A 78 -15.06 -9.05 1.11
N GLY A 79 -14.55 -9.92 1.98
CA GLY A 79 -13.73 -11.06 1.61
C GLY A 79 -14.23 -12.41 2.13
N ARG A 80 -13.28 -13.33 2.31
CA ARG A 80 -13.53 -14.62 2.96
C ARG A 80 -13.68 -14.41 4.47
N PRO A 81 -14.51 -15.21 5.15
CA PRO A 81 -14.64 -15.11 6.59
C PRO A 81 -13.31 -15.41 7.27
N ASP A 82 -13.00 -14.66 8.33
CA ASP A 82 -11.94 -14.95 9.28
C ASP A 82 -12.31 -16.15 10.18
N SER A 83 -11.52 -16.38 11.23
CA SER A 83 -11.78 -17.45 12.21
C SER A 83 -13.03 -17.21 13.07
N THR A 84 -13.50 -15.97 13.16
CA THR A 84 -14.70 -15.57 13.91
C THR A 84 -15.97 -15.61 13.04
N GLY A 85 -15.81 -15.68 11.72
CA GLY A 85 -16.89 -15.64 10.74
C GLY A 85 -17.11 -14.25 10.14
N ASP A 86 -16.34 -13.23 10.55
CA ASP A 86 -16.41 -11.89 9.99
C ASP A 86 -15.80 -11.85 8.58
N ARG A 87 -16.49 -11.17 7.66
CA ARG A 87 -16.12 -11.06 6.25
C ARG A 87 -15.69 -9.66 5.86
N ILE A 88 -15.75 -8.70 6.77
CA ILE A 88 -15.45 -7.30 6.49
C ILE A 88 -13.95 -7.08 6.69
N TYR A 89 -13.29 -6.60 5.65
CA TYR A 89 -11.91 -6.14 5.73
C TYR A 89 -11.99 -4.63 5.92
N ASN A 90 -11.84 -4.16 7.17
CA ASN A 90 -12.11 -2.77 7.53
C ASN A 90 -11.07 -1.77 6.98
N GLY A 91 -9.91 -2.27 6.57
CA GLY A 91 -8.82 -1.48 5.99
C GLY A 91 -8.19 -0.46 6.94
N ALA A 92 -8.01 -0.82 8.21
CA ALA A 92 -7.46 0.10 9.21
C ALA A 92 -5.98 0.44 8.96
N ASP A 93 -5.15 -0.55 8.62
CA ASP A 93 -3.75 -0.36 8.25
C ASP A 93 -3.59 -0.18 6.73
N ASP A 94 -4.10 -1.17 6.00
CA ASP A 94 -4.23 -1.22 4.54
C ASP A 94 -5.69 -0.88 4.16
N ASP A 95 -6.08 0.39 4.03
CA ASP A 95 -5.29 1.55 3.61
C ASP A 95 -5.30 2.74 4.60
N GLY A 96 -6.14 2.64 5.63
CA GLY A 96 -6.69 3.80 6.33
C GLY A 96 -5.63 4.59 7.08
N SER A 97 -4.62 3.91 7.61
CA SER A 97 -3.50 4.51 8.32
C SER A 97 -2.77 5.54 7.45
N GLY A 98 -2.49 5.17 6.20
CA GLY A 98 -1.82 6.01 5.22
C GLY A 98 -2.66 7.18 4.76
N THR A 99 -3.94 6.91 4.46
CA THR A 99 -4.88 7.94 4.02
C THR A 99 -5.10 9.02 5.07
N VAL A 100 -5.32 8.63 6.33
CA VAL A 100 -5.52 9.60 7.42
C VAL A 100 -4.24 10.37 7.72
N ALA A 101 -3.07 9.73 7.63
CA ALA A 101 -1.80 10.44 7.79
C ALA A 101 -1.54 11.44 6.65
N ALA A 102 -1.89 11.12 5.41
CA ALA A 102 -1.78 12.04 4.28
C ALA A 102 -2.64 13.30 4.48
N LEU A 103 -3.90 13.09 4.87
CA LEU A 103 -4.83 14.19 5.17
C LEU A 103 -4.33 15.03 6.34
N SER A 104 -3.83 14.39 7.39
CA SER A 104 -3.29 15.05 8.58
C SER A 104 -2.03 15.86 8.25
N ALA A 105 -1.11 15.30 7.46
CA ALA A 105 0.08 15.98 6.98
C ALA A 105 -0.27 17.21 6.13
N ALA A 106 -1.23 17.08 5.20
CA ALA A 106 -1.70 18.20 4.40
C ALA A 106 -2.22 19.35 5.27
N GLY A 107 -3.08 19.04 6.25
CA GLY A 107 -3.60 20.04 7.18
C GLY A 107 -2.52 20.70 8.05
N ALA A 108 -1.56 19.91 8.56
CA ALA A 108 -0.45 20.42 9.35
C ALA A 108 0.49 21.31 8.53
N MET A 109 0.82 20.91 7.30
CA MET A 109 1.70 21.67 6.41
C MET A 109 1.05 22.97 5.92
N MET A 110 -0.27 22.98 5.70
CA MET A 110 -1.00 24.20 5.38
C MET A 110 -0.94 25.20 6.54
N LYS A 111 -1.21 24.75 7.78
CA LYS A 111 -1.08 25.61 8.98
C LYS A 111 0.34 26.13 9.16
N ALA A 112 1.35 25.29 8.93
CA ALA A 112 2.75 25.70 8.99
C ALA A 112 3.06 26.77 7.93
N LYS A 113 2.54 26.64 6.71
CA LYS A 113 2.67 27.64 5.63
C LYS A 113 2.04 28.97 6.02
N GLU A 114 0.82 28.97 6.56
CA GLU A 114 0.13 30.17 7.05
C GLU A 114 0.91 30.87 8.17
N ALA A 115 1.62 30.11 9.01
CA ALA A 115 2.50 30.62 10.05
C ALA A 115 3.89 31.09 9.53
N GLY A 116 4.14 31.03 8.23
CA GLY A 116 5.41 31.47 7.62
C GLY A 116 6.50 30.39 7.53
N PHE A 117 6.19 29.13 7.88
CA PHE A 117 7.10 27.99 7.84
C PHE A 117 6.82 27.04 6.67
N GLY A 118 6.39 27.59 5.53
CA GLY A 118 6.09 26.79 4.32
C GLY A 118 7.32 26.11 3.74
N THR A 119 7.13 24.94 3.12
CA THR A 119 8.20 24.21 2.44
C THR A 119 8.75 25.00 1.25
N LYS A 120 10.06 24.86 0.97
CA LYS A 120 10.68 25.50 -0.20
C LYS A 120 10.17 24.91 -1.52
N ARG A 121 10.09 23.58 -1.59
CA ARG A 121 9.53 22.82 -2.72
C ARG A 121 8.02 22.71 -2.59
N SER A 122 7.36 22.50 -3.72
CA SER A 122 5.94 22.20 -3.74
C SER A 122 5.68 20.76 -3.30
N VAL A 123 4.53 20.54 -2.69
CA VAL A 123 4.09 19.20 -2.24
C VAL A 123 2.78 18.85 -2.92
N LEU A 124 2.73 17.68 -3.55
CA LEU A 124 1.52 17.10 -4.11
C LEU A 124 1.07 15.94 -3.22
N PHE A 125 -0.03 16.13 -2.51
CA PHE A 125 -0.71 15.06 -1.79
C PHE A 125 -1.61 14.33 -2.78
N MET A 126 -1.51 13.00 -2.83
CA MET A 126 -2.28 12.21 -3.77
C MET A 126 -2.77 10.92 -3.11
N ASN A 127 -4.06 10.88 -2.79
CA ASN A 127 -4.76 9.67 -2.41
C ASN A 127 -5.24 8.98 -3.71
N VAL A 128 -4.59 7.87 -4.07
CA VAL A 128 -4.90 7.11 -5.29
C VAL A 128 -5.98 6.06 -5.05
N SER A 129 -6.67 5.65 -6.10
CA SER A 129 -7.66 4.56 -6.04
C SER A 129 -7.29 3.39 -6.94
N GLY A 130 -7.83 2.21 -6.67
CA GLY A 130 -7.60 0.98 -7.45
C GLY A 130 -6.23 0.38 -7.20
N GLU A 131 -5.59 0.64 -6.05
CA GLU A 131 -4.34 0.00 -5.64
C GLU A 131 -4.55 -1.51 -5.55
N GLU A 132 -5.61 -1.91 -4.85
CA GLU A 132 -5.99 -3.29 -4.51
C GLU A 132 -6.39 -4.14 -5.73
N LYS A 133 -6.50 -3.48 -6.89
CA LYS A 133 -6.79 -4.08 -8.19
C LYS A 133 -5.61 -3.99 -9.17
N GLY A 134 -4.43 -3.61 -8.68
CA GLY A 134 -3.19 -3.56 -9.45
C GLY A 134 -2.70 -2.15 -9.75
N LEU A 135 -2.63 -1.29 -8.73
CA LEU A 135 -2.00 0.03 -8.80
C LEU A 135 -2.64 0.98 -9.84
N LEU A 136 -3.95 0.85 -10.09
CA LEU A 136 -4.60 1.46 -11.26
C LEU A 136 -4.53 2.99 -11.23
N GLY A 137 -4.80 3.60 -10.08
CA GLY A 137 -4.80 5.06 -9.93
C GLY A 137 -3.40 5.66 -9.96
N SER A 138 -2.43 5.06 -9.26
CA SER A 138 -1.04 5.54 -9.27
C SER A 138 -0.41 5.37 -10.65
N ARG A 139 -0.68 4.26 -11.33
CA ARG A 139 -0.28 4.04 -12.73
C ARG A 139 -0.90 5.06 -13.68
N TYR A 140 -2.18 5.36 -13.52
CA TYR A 140 -2.82 6.38 -14.35
C TYR A 140 -2.13 7.74 -14.19
N TYR A 141 -1.78 8.12 -12.96
CA TYR A 141 -1.03 9.36 -12.71
C TYR A 141 0.36 9.33 -13.32
N SER A 142 1.12 8.23 -13.20
CA SER A 142 2.46 8.16 -13.82
C SER A 142 2.41 8.29 -15.33
N ASP A 143 1.36 7.75 -15.96
CA ASP A 143 1.16 7.80 -17.42
C ASP A 143 0.58 9.16 -17.88
N HIS A 144 -0.14 9.87 -17.00
CA HIS A 144 -0.83 11.13 -17.29
C HIS A 144 -0.63 12.15 -16.15
N PRO A 145 0.61 12.59 -15.90
CA PRO A 145 0.90 13.33 -14.69
C PRO A 145 0.43 14.79 -14.80
N ILE A 146 -0.07 15.34 -13.69
CA ILE A 146 -0.55 16.74 -13.62
C ILE A 146 0.62 17.71 -13.81
N PHE A 147 1.78 17.37 -13.25
CA PHE A 147 3.05 18.06 -13.46
C PHE A 147 3.97 17.16 -14.28
N SER A 148 4.91 17.73 -15.03
CA SER A 148 5.93 16.91 -15.71
C SER A 148 6.58 15.95 -14.70
N ILE A 149 6.73 14.68 -15.07
CA ILE A 149 7.36 13.68 -14.18
C ILE A 149 8.80 14.06 -13.85
N GLU A 150 9.47 14.81 -14.73
CA GLU A 150 10.83 15.36 -14.51
C GLU A 150 10.88 16.35 -13.34
N ASN A 151 9.74 16.95 -12.99
CA ASN A 151 9.65 17.86 -11.84
C ASN A 151 9.44 17.11 -10.52
N THR A 152 9.08 15.82 -10.55
CA THR A 152 8.92 15.01 -9.35
C THR A 152 10.29 14.61 -8.82
N VAL A 153 10.71 15.20 -7.70
CA VAL A 153 12.03 14.93 -7.11
C VAL A 153 12.01 13.77 -6.12
N ALA A 154 10.84 13.43 -5.57
CA ALA A 154 10.65 12.30 -4.70
C ALA A 154 9.16 11.91 -4.66
N ASN A 155 8.90 10.61 -4.46
CA ASN A 155 7.61 10.10 -4.03
C ASN A 155 7.77 9.43 -2.66
N ILE A 156 7.01 9.85 -1.68
CA ILE A 156 6.94 9.25 -0.34
C ILE A 156 5.59 8.55 -0.24
N ASN A 157 5.61 7.22 -0.32
CA ASN A 157 4.43 6.40 -0.16
C ASN A 157 4.19 6.11 1.33
N MET A 158 2.97 6.32 1.80
CA MET A 158 2.55 6.14 3.20
C MET A 158 1.56 4.99 3.36
N ASP A 159 1.63 3.99 2.51
CA ASP A 159 0.82 2.79 2.65
C ASP A 159 1.24 1.96 3.89
N MET A 160 0.25 1.36 4.55
CA MET A 160 0.39 0.50 5.73
C MET A 160 1.39 1.04 6.77
N ILE A 161 1.11 2.22 7.31
CA ILE A 161 1.98 2.87 8.32
C ILE A 161 1.49 2.68 9.76
N GLY A 162 0.35 2.01 9.95
CA GLY A 162 -0.17 1.64 11.26
C GLY A 162 0.76 0.63 11.95
N ARG A 163 1.00 0.80 13.25
CA ARG A 163 1.85 -0.12 14.01
C ARG A 163 1.13 -0.54 15.27
N VAL A 164 1.28 -1.82 15.61
CA VAL A 164 0.79 -2.40 16.85
C VAL A 164 1.70 -1.93 17.99
N ASP A 165 1.11 -1.43 19.07
CA ASP A 165 1.86 -1.05 20.26
C ASP A 165 2.10 -2.27 21.18
N GLU A 166 2.89 -2.08 22.25
CA GLU A 166 3.22 -3.16 23.19
C GLU A 166 1.99 -3.74 23.92
N GLU A 167 0.95 -2.93 24.12
CA GLU A 167 -0.27 -3.32 24.85
C GLU A 167 -1.18 -4.21 23.99
N HIS A 168 -1.10 -4.08 22.66
CA HIS A 168 -1.95 -4.78 21.70
C HIS A 168 -1.20 -5.86 20.90
N ILE A 169 -0.01 -6.32 21.34
CA ILE A 169 0.76 -7.39 20.68
C ILE A 169 -0.04 -8.69 20.48
N ALA A 170 -0.99 -8.97 21.37
CA ALA A 170 -1.81 -10.18 21.32
C ALA A 170 -3.03 -10.04 20.39
N ASP A 171 -3.34 -8.83 19.92
CA ASP A 171 -4.48 -8.59 19.06
C ASP A 171 -4.14 -9.02 17.63
N SER A 172 -4.97 -9.90 17.07
CA SER A 172 -4.93 -10.17 15.64
C SER A 172 -5.68 -9.05 14.92
N ASN A 173 -4.95 -8.26 14.12
CA ASN A 173 -5.54 -7.35 13.14
C ASN A 173 -6.54 -8.05 12.21
#